data_AF-A0A5C2RLA1-F1
#
_entry.id   AF-A0A5C2RLA1-F1
#
_cell.length_a   1.000
_cell.length_b   1.000
_cell.length_c   1.000
_cell.angle_alpha   90.00
_cell.angle_beta   90.00
_cell.angle_gamma   90.00
#
_symmetry.space_group_name_H-M   'P 1'
#
loop_
_entity.id
_entity.type
_entity.pdbx_description
1 polymer ?
#
loop_
_entity_poly.entity_id
_entity_poly.type
_entity_poly.pdbx_seq_one_letter_code
_entity_poly.pdbx_strand_id
1 'polypeptide(L)'
;MSYPAPTNIAEWMTRTKELDHSYQLTEKILANRRTRTAKTSKPKKTIRAVNVGENNSLDINKLSVKERQELQNKGLCFRCRKPGDCPSKPKGPVKSVNRKVRQVIQEGSDDSEGEETDEEDNEEDLQRRRHALLIPGYMQVGNKAVEIKGLINTGADAVIVNRKIVERYNLPIVRLPKTLTFRNADDSVNKMGTITHRVEGTFNINGKKLPTNWYVADIG
;
A
#
# COMPACT_ATOMS: atom_id res chain seq x y z
N MET A 1 25.03 17.89 -2.52
CA MET A 1 25.61 17.92 -1.17
C MET A 1 25.96 16.50 -0.78
N SER A 2 27.24 16.16 -0.71
CA SER A 2 27.67 14.88 -0.12
C SER A 2 27.70 15.04 1.39
N TYR A 3 27.20 14.05 2.12
CA TYR A 3 27.24 14.03 3.58
C TYR A 3 28.41 13.13 4.01
N PRO A 4 29.17 13.49 5.07
CA PRO A 4 30.22 12.63 5.59
C PRO A 4 29.64 11.28 6.06
N ALA A 5 30.42 10.22 5.95
CA ALA A 5 30.01 8.88 6.39
C ALA A 5 29.82 8.86 7.92
N PRO A 6 28.68 8.37 8.45
CA PRO A 6 28.45 8.30 9.89
C PRO A 6 29.40 7.29 10.55
N THR A 7 30.05 7.71 11.62
CA THR A 7 31.11 6.96 12.31
C THR A 7 30.59 6.06 13.43
N ASN A 8 29.41 6.35 13.97
CA ASN A 8 28.81 5.62 15.08
C ASN A 8 27.29 5.45 14.93
N ILE A 9 26.72 4.52 15.70
CA ILE A 9 25.31 4.12 15.56
C ILE A 9 24.32 5.25 15.91
N ALA A 10 24.70 6.22 16.74
CA ALA A 10 23.86 7.37 17.08
C ALA A 10 23.77 8.38 15.91
N GLU A 11 24.89 8.60 15.21
CA GLU A 11 24.91 9.36 13.96
C GLU A 11 24.09 8.67 12.87
N TRP A 12 24.23 7.34 12.70
CA TRP A 12 23.39 6.57 11.77
C TRP A 12 21.89 6.74 12.10
N MET A 13 21.49 6.57 13.36
CA MET A 13 20.10 6.73 13.80
C MET A 13 19.56 8.16 13.60
N THR A 14 20.41 9.17 13.77
CA THR A 14 20.05 10.58 13.53
C THR A 14 19.88 10.83 12.03
N ARG A 15 20.83 10.34 11.23
CA ARG A 15 20.82 10.46 9.77
C ARG A 15 19.60 9.77 9.13
N THR A 16 19.21 8.60 9.63
CA THR A 16 17.99 7.91 9.17
C THR A 16 16.73 8.73 9.45
N LYS A 17 16.63 9.38 10.63
CA LYS A 17 15.49 10.26 10.97
C LYS A 17 15.41 11.48 10.05
N GLU A 18 16.54 12.11 9.75
CA GLU A 18 16.60 13.24 8.82
C GLU A 18 16.14 12.85 7.41
N LEU A 19 16.65 11.72 6.91
CA LEU A 19 16.32 11.20 5.58
C LEU A 19 14.84 10.81 5.48
N ASP A 20 14.31 10.06 6.45
CA ASP A 20 12.87 9.72 6.52
C ASP A 20 11.99 10.97 6.60
N HIS A 21 12.34 11.94 7.46
CA HIS A 21 11.60 13.20 7.54
C HIS A 21 11.63 13.97 6.19
N SER A 22 12.78 14.03 5.52
CA SER A 22 12.90 14.68 4.21
C SER A 22 12.07 13.96 3.13
N TYR A 23 12.08 12.63 3.13
CA TYR A 23 11.29 11.79 2.22
C TYR A 23 9.78 11.98 2.43
N GLN A 24 9.32 11.96 3.69
CA GLN A 24 7.93 12.23 4.03
C GLN A 24 7.48 13.65 3.64
N LEU A 25 8.38 14.66 3.71
CA LEU A 25 8.09 16.00 3.21
C LEU A 25 7.97 16.03 1.68
N THR A 26 8.88 15.36 0.95
CA THR A 26 8.81 15.28 -0.52
C THR A 26 7.55 14.56 -0.99
N GLU A 27 7.17 13.44 -0.35
CA GLU A 27 5.92 12.72 -0.66
C GLU A 27 4.68 13.59 -0.43
N LYS A 28 4.62 14.35 0.68
CA LYS A 28 3.53 15.31 0.94
C LYS A 28 3.48 16.41 -0.13
N ILE A 29 4.63 16.91 -0.61
CA ILE A 29 4.70 17.90 -1.69
C ILE A 29 4.23 17.30 -3.02
N LEU A 30 4.65 16.07 -3.35
CA LEU A 30 4.26 15.38 -4.58
C LEU A 30 2.76 15.03 -4.58
N ALA A 31 2.20 14.56 -3.47
CA ALA A 31 0.76 14.34 -3.30
C ALA A 31 -0.04 15.65 -3.49
N ASN A 32 0.42 16.76 -2.91
CA ASN A 32 -0.19 18.08 -3.11
C ASN A 32 -0.05 18.60 -4.56
N ARG A 33 1.02 18.23 -5.28
CA ARG A 33 1.15 18.53 -6.72
C ARG A 33 0.18 17.68 -7.57
N ARG A 34 0.07 16.38 -7.31
CA ARG A 34 -0.88 15.46 -7.99
C ARG A 34 -2.34 15.92 -7.83
N THR A 35 -2.73 16.40 -6.65
CA THR A 35 -4.09 16.95 -6.44
C THR A 35 -4.32 18.33 -7.08
N ARG A 36 -3.26 19.07 -7.43
CA ARG A 36 -3.36 20.32 -8.23
C ARG A 36 -3.46 20.03 -9.73
N THR A 37 -2.64 19.14 -10.28
CA THR A 37 -2.69 18.80 -11.72
C THR A 37 -4.00 18.09 -12.09
N ALA A 38 -4.57 17.27 -11.20
CA ALA A 38 -5.90 16.67 -11.38
C ALA A 38 -7.06 17.69 -11.38
N LYS A 39 -6.84 18.94 -10.94
CA LYS A 39 -7.86 20.01 -10.95
C LYS A 39 -7.81 20.91 -12.19
N THR A 40 -6.76 20.84 -13.01
CA THR A 40 -6.56 21.73 -14.16
C THR A 40 -6.98 21.16 -15.51
N SER A 41 -7.37 19.88 -15.59
CA SER A 41 -7.64 19.18 -16.87
C SER A 41 -9.12 18.88 -17.18
N LYS A 42 -10.08 19.35 -16.38
CA LYS A 42 -11.51 19.25 -16.73
C LYS A 42 -12.02 20.59 -17.28
N PRO A 43 -12.40 20.68 -18.56
CA PRO A 43 -13.09 21.87 -19.06
C PRO A 43 -14.41 22.00 -18.30
N LYS A 44 -14.56 23.11 -17.56
CA LYS A 44 -15.84 23.44 -16.90
C LYS A 44 -16.89 23.62 -18.00
N LYS A 45 -17.84 22.70 -18.12
CA LYS A 45 -19.10 22.96 -18.82
C LYS A 45 -19.86 24.03 -18.04
N THR A 46 -19.62 25.29 -18.37
CA THR A 46 -20.40 26.43 -17.88
C THR A 46 -21.77 26.43 -18.53
N ILE A 47 -22.68 25.62 -18.00
CA ILE A 47 -24.10 25.95 -18.11
C ILE A 47 -24.33 27.07 -17.08
N ARG A 48 -24.41 28.31 -17.57
CA ARG A 48 -24.83 29.46 -16.77
C ARG A 48 -26.34 29.39 -16.56
N ALA A 49 -26.77 28.64 -15.55
CA ALA A 49 -28.09 28.85 -14.96
C ALA A 49 -28.02 30.06 -14.03
N VAL A 50 -28.25 31.26 -14.58
CA VAL A 50 -28.51 32.45 -13.77
C VAL A 50 -29.91 32.31 -13.20
N ASN A 51 -30.02 31.94 -11.93
CA ASN A 51 -31.24 32.15 -11.15
C ASN A 51 -30.95 33.21 -10.10
N VAL A 52 -31.43 34.43 -10.38
CA VAL A 52 -31.53 35.51 -9.40
C VAL A 52 -32.57 35.08 -8.37
N GLY A 53 -32.19 35.12 -7.11
CA GLY A 53 -33.02 34.66 -6.00
C GLY A 53 -32.25 34.80 -4.70
N GLU A 54 -32.53 35.88 -3.97
CA GLU A 54 -32.13 35.99 -2.57
C GLU A 54 -32.76 34.82 -1.80
N ASN A 55 -32.03 34.24 -0.84
CA ASN A 55 -32.42 33.08 -0.02
C ASN A 55 -32.22 31.67 -0.64
N ASN A 56 -31.12 31.43 -1.36
CA ASN A 56 -30.69 30.07 -1.72
C ASN A 56 -30.11 29.27 -0.53
N SER A 57 -30.98 28.67 0.26
CA SER A 57 -30.67 27.66 1.28
C SER A 57 -30.33 26.31 0.62
N LEU A 58 -29.06 26.04 0.30
CA LEU A 58 -28.57 24.74 -0.18
C LEU A 58 -27.14 24.39 0.29
N ASP A 59 -26.86 24.49 1.60
CA ASP A 59 -25.63 23.93 2.21
C ASP A 59 -25.98 23.20 3.53
N ILE A 60 -26.86 22.19 3.42
CA ILE A 60 -27.70 21.59 4.49
C ILE A 60 -26.95 21.05 5.73
N ASN A 61 -25.61 20.94 5.70
CA ASN A 61 -24.82 20.47 6.85
C ASN A 61 -23.57 21.31 7.17
N LYS A 62 -23.46 22.54 6.66
CA LYS A 62 -22.27 23.38 6.86
C LYS A 62 -22.56 24.56 7.80
N LEU A 63 -22.24 24.36 9.08
CA LEU A 63 -22.27 25.44 10.09
C LEU A 63 -21.50 26.66 9.60
N SER A 64 -22.09 27.85 9.78
CA SER A 64 -21.39 29.11 9.51
C SER A 64 -20.22 29.32 10.48
N VAL A 65 -19.26 30.17 10.14
CA VAL A 65 -18.10 30.46 11.01
C VAL A 65 -18.53 31.06 12.35
N LYS A 66 -19.53 31.95 12.34
CA LYS A 66 -20.11 32.56 13.54
C LYS A 66 -20.80 31.51 14.42
N GLU A 67 -21.65 30.67 13.81
CA GLU A 67 -22.36 29.60 14.51
C GLU A 67 -21.40 28.56 15.12
N ARG A 68 -20.28 28.26 14.45
CA ARG A 68 -19.19 27.45 15.01
C ARG A 68 -18.57 28.12 16.25
N GLN A 69 -18.25 29.41 16.20
CA GLN A 69 -17.69 30.14 17.34
C GLN A 69 -18.66 30.18 18.52
N GLU A 70 -19.95 30.38 18.28
CA GLU A 70 -20.97 30.33 19.33
C GLU A 70 -21.06 28.95 20.00
N LEU A 71 -21.03 27.87 19.22
CA LEU A 71 -21.07 26.51 19.76
C LEU A 71 -19.79 26.18 20.56
N GLN A 72 -18.62 26.71 20.16
CA GLN A 72 -17.39 26.63 20.96
C GLN A 72 -17.52 27.38 22.28
N ASN A 73 -17.95 28.65 22.25
CA ASN A 73 -18.11 29.49 23.43
C ASN A 73 -19.14 28.93 24.43
N LYS A 74 -20.17 28.23 23.92
CA LYS A 74 -21.22 27.58 24.72
C LYS A 74 -20.86 26.14 25.15
N GLY A 75 -19.71 25.59 24.74
CA GLY A 75 -19.29 24.23 25.06
C GLY A 75 -20.18 23.12 24.47
N LEU A 76 -20.84 23.39 23.34
CA LEU A 76 -21.84 22.51 22.73
C LEU A 76 -21.28 21.74 21.54
N CYS A 77 -21.62 20.45 21.41
CA CYS A 77 -21.22 19.65 20.26
C CYS A 77 -21.78 20.19 18.95
N PHE A 78 -20.93 20.42 17.94
CA PHE A 78 -21.31 20.86 16.59
C PHE A 78 -22.36 19.99 15.88
N ARG A 79 -22.50 18.72 16.28
CA ARG A 79 -23.37 17.75 15.61
C ARG A 79 -24.72 17.55 16.28
N CYS A 80 -24.78 17.64 17.61
CA CYS A 80 -26.00 17.37 18.38
C CYS A 80 -26.41 18.52 19.32
N ARG A 81 -25.66 19.64 19.34
CA ARG A 81 -25.93 20.89 20.10
C ARG A 81 -26.16 20.70 21.61
N LYS A 82 -25.70 19.58 22.18
CA LYS A 82 -25.71 19.29 23.62
C LYS A 82 -24.31 19.50 24.21
N PRO A 83 -24.20 19.85 25.51
CA PRO A 83 -22.92 19.90 26.20
C PRO A 83 -22.33 18.50 26.38
N GLY A 84 -21.00 18.39 26.35
CA GLY A 84 -20.27 17.13 26.49
C GLY A 84 -20.12 16.33 25.19
N ASP A 85 -19.46 15.17 25.29
CA ASP A 85 -19.19 14.30 24.15
C ASP A 85 -20.47 13.67 23.58
N CYS A 86 -20.66 13.78 22.27
CA CYS A 86 -21.86 13.31 21.62
C CYS A 86 -21.79 11.77 21.46
N PRO A 87 -22.70 11.00 22.09
CA PRO A 87 -22.62 9.54 22.06
C PRO A 87 -22.71 9.03 20.62
N SER A 88 -21.74 8.21 20.23
CA SER A 88 -21.72 7.60 18.91
C SER A 88 -22.95 6.71 18.70
N LYS A 89 -23.55 6.75 17.50
CA LYS A 89 -24.70 5.91 17.15
C LYS A 89 -24.43 4.43 17.45
N PRO A 90 -25.47 3.62 17.80
CA PRO A 90 -25.31 2.18 17.85
C PRO A 90 -24.71 1.69 16.54
N LYS A 91 -23.70 0.83 16.64
CA LYS A 91 -23.00 0.29 15.47
C LYS A 91 -24.01 -0.48 14.62
N GLY A 92 -24.22 -0.02 13.39
CA GLY A 92 -24.90 -0.84 12.37
C GLY A 92 -24.16 -2.16 12.17
N PRO A 93 -24.78 -3.15 11.49
CA PRO A 93 -24.23 -4.50 11.35
C PRO A 93 -22.77 -4.44 10.91
N VAL A 94 -21.91 -5.16 11.64
CA VAL A 94 -20.46 -5.11 11.50
C VAL A 94 -20.08 -5.49 10.08
N LYS A 95 -19.75 -4.50 9.24
CA LYS A 95 -19.08 -4.76 7.97
C LYS A 95 -17.78 -5.48 8.30
N SER A 96 -17.63 -6.69 7.75
CA SER A 96 -16.47 -7.55 8.00
C SER A 96 -15.19 -6.76 7.81
N VAL A 97 -14.36 -6.70 8.84
CA VAL A 97 -13.05 -6.05 8.77
C VAL A 97 -12.22 -6.87 7.78
N ASN A 98 -12.12 -6.40 6.54
CA ASN A 98 -11.16 -6.92 5.58
C ASN A 98 -9.77 -6.76 6.19
N ARG A 99 -9.18 -7.88 6.61
CA ARG A 99 -7.85 -7.91 7.19
C ARG A 99 -6.87 -7.49 6.10
N LYS A 100 -6.05 -6.50 6.42
CA LYS A 100 -4.93 -6.10 5.58
C LYS A 100 -3.82 -7.13 5.71
N VAL A 101 -3.24 -7.56 4.60
CA VAL A 101 -2.27 -8.67 4.54
C VAL A 101 -0.86 -8.06 4.25
N ARG A 102 0.22 -8.82 3.96
CA ARG A 102 1.61 -8.27 4.06
C ARG A 102 2.66 -8.98 3.18
N GLN A 103 3.48 -8.25 2.38
CA GLN A 103 4.77 -8.67 1.74
C GLN A 103 4.81 -9.54 0.44
N VAL A 104 5.04 -8.95 -0.74
CA VAL A 104 5.29 -9.69 -2.02
C VAL A 104 6.62 -10.47 -2.01
N ILE A 105 6.65 -11.69 -2.56
CA ILE A 105 7.88 -12.45 -2.86
C ILE A 105 8.06 -12.53 -4.37
N GLN A 106 9.24 -12.14 -4.84
CA GLN A 106 9.71 -12.32 -6.22
C GLN A 106 10.84 -13.35 -6.23
N GLU A 107 11.20 -13.86 -7.40
CA GLU A 107 12.46 -14.60 -7.55
C GLU A 107 13.61 -13.59 -7.45
N GLY A 108 14.71 -14.01 -6.86
CA GLY A 108 15.98 -13.33 -7.11
C GLY A 108 16.62 -14.01 -8.30
N SER A 109 16.83 -13.27 -9.40
CA SER A 109 17.85 -13.71 -10.34
C SER A 109 19.20 -13.73 -9.60
N ASP A 110 19.95 -14.80 -9.79
CA ASP A 110 21.39 -14.71 -9.91
C ASP A 110 21.66 -14.81 -11.41
N ASP A 111 21.89 -13.67 -12.04
CA ASP A 111 22.25 -13.59 -13.46
C ASP A 111 23.71 -14.02 -13.62
N SER A 112 23.93 -15.32 -13.47
CA SER A 112 25.22 -15.98 -13.67
C SER A 112 25.03 -17.38 -14.27
N GLU A 113 24.33 -17.45 -15.40
CA GLU A 113 24.66 -18.23 -16.60
C GLU A 113 23.57 -17.95 -17.67
N GLY A 114 23.99 -17.63 -18.89
CA GLY A 114 23.16 -16.87 -19.83
C GLY A 114 22.25 -17.71 -20.73
N GLU A 115 21.09 -17.12 -21.07
CA GLU A 115 20.41 -17.36 -22.33
C GLU A 115 19.99 -15.99 -22.86
N GLU A 116 20.56 -15.56 -23.99
CA GLU A 116 20.30 -14.24 -24.58
C GLU A 116 18.88 -14.18 -25.17
N THR A 117 18.00 -13.41 -24.53
CA THR A 117 16.81 -12.84 -25.18
C THR A 117 16.85 -11.34 -25.07
N ASP A 118 17.08 -10.67 -26.21
CA ASP A 118 17.19 -9.21 -26.32
C ASP A 118 15.85 -8.49 -26.07
N GLU A 119 15.43 -8.41 -24.81
CA GLU A 119 14.56 -7.33 -24.35
C GLU A 119 15.45 -6.29 -23.66
N GLU A 120 15.61 -5.11 -24.27
CA GLU A 120 16.38 -3.99 -23.71
C GLU A 120 15.77 -3.51 -22.39
N ASP A 121 16.23 -4.10 -21.29
CA ASP A 121 15.84 -3.80 -19.91
C ASP A 121 16.15 -2.30 -19.63
N ASN A 122 15.10 -1.46 -19.64
CA ASN A 122 15.22 0.00 -19.53
C ASN A 122 16.06 0.40 -18.31
N GLU A 123 17.02 1.31 -18.49
CA GLU A 123 17.96 1.71 -17.43
C GLU A 123 17.25 2.27 -16.19
N GLU A 124 16.04 2.84 -16.32
CA GLU A 124 15.19 3.21 -15.19
C GLU A 124 14.70 2.00 -14.35
N ASP A 125 14.37 0.87 -14.97
CA ASP A 125 13.91 -0.33 -14.26
C ASP A 125 15.10 -1.10 -13.65
N LEU A 126 16.28 -1.09 -14.27
CA LEU A 126 17.53 -1.49 -13.61
C LEU A 126 17.81 -0.63 -12.37
N GLN A 127 17.64 0.68 -12.45
CA GLN A 127 17.80 1.58 -11.30
C GLN A 127 16.75 1.33 -10.20
N ARG A 128 15.51 0.94 -10.54
CA ARG A 128 14.51 0.50 -9.56
C ARG A 128 14.91 -0.81 -8.87
N ARG A 129 15.40 -1.81 -9.62
CA ARG A 129 15.91 -3.07 -9.04
C ARG A 129 17.04 -2.82 -8.04
N ARG A 130 17.94 -1.85 -8.30
CA ARG A 130 19.04 -1.44 -7.38
C ARG A 130 18.59 -0.89 -6.01
N HIS A 131 17.31 -0.55 -5.83
CA HIS A 131 16.75 -0.09 -4.55
C HIS A 131 15.70 -1.04 -3.94
N ALA A 132 15.49 -2.21 -4.54
CA ALA A 132 14.59 -3.23 -4.00
C ALA A 132 15.19 -3.87 -2.73
N LEU A 133 14.48 -3.75 -1.60
CA LEU A 133 14.86 -4.41 -0.36
C LEU A 133 14.50 -5.90 -0.43
N LEU A 134 15.43 -6.74 -0.89
CA LEU A 134 15.27 -8.19 -0.92
C LEU A 134 15.88 -8.84 0.32
N ILE A 135 15.20 -9.86 0.87
CA ILE A 135 15.73 -10.75 1.91
C ILE A 135 15.89 -12.16 1.34
N PRO A 136 17.12 -12.72 1.29
CA PRO A 136 17.31 -14.13 0.95
C PRO A 136 16.80 -15.06 2.07
N GLY A 137 16.28 -16.21 1.70
CA GLY A 137 15.86 -17.25 2.63
C GLY A 137 15.22 -18.45 1.93
N TYR A 138 14.68 -19.38 2.71
CA TYR A 138 14.11 -20.62 2.19
C TYR A 138 12.61 -20.76 2.48
N MET A 139 11.80 -21.02 1.46
CA MET A 139 10.44 -21.52 1.62
C MET A 139 10.50 -23.03 1.93
N GLN A 140 10.25 -23.40 3.19
CA GLN A 140 10.02 -24.79 3.58
C GLN A 140 8.53 -25.13 3.42
N VAL A 141 8.21 -26.04 2.51
CA VAL A 141 6.85 -26.45 2.17
C VAL A 141 6.80 -27.98 2.18
N GLY A 142 6.30 -28.56 3.27
CA GLY A 142 6.44 -29.99 3.53
C GLY A 142 7.92 -30.40 3.51
N ASN A 143 8.25 -31.37 2.65
CA ASN A 143 9.62 -31.88 2.49
C ASN A 143 10.48 -31.05 1.51
N LYS A 144 9.91 -30.02 0.86
CA LYS A 144 10.63 -29.18 -0.11
C LYS A 144 11.19 -27.93 0.58
N ALA A 145 12.45 -27.61 0.29
CA ALA A 145 13.08 -26.33 0.59
C ALA A 145 13.37 -25.64 -0.73
N VAL A 146 12.90 -24.40 -0.90
CA VAL A 146 13.13 -23.58 -2.10
C VAL A 146 13.79 -22.28 -1.70
N GLU A 147 14.96 -21.98 -2.26
CA GLU A 147 15.65 -20.71 -2.05
C GLU A 147 14.97 -19.58 -2.82
N ILE A 148 14.79 -18.43 -2.16
CA ILE A 148 14.09 -17.25 -2.70
C ILE A 148 14.70 -15.95 -2.17
N LYS A 149 14.53 -14.84 -2.90
CA LYS A 149 14.86 -13.48 -2.44
C LYS A 149 13.56 -12.66 -2.28
N GLY A 150 12.95 -12.70 -1.10
CA GLY A 150 11.64 -12.08 -0.84
C GLY A 150 11.71 -10.56 -0.71
N LEU A 151 10.83 -9.84 -1.43
CA LEU A 151 10.78 -8.37 -1.43
C LEU A 151 10.09 -7.83 -0.17
N ILE A 152 10.74 -6.92 0.57
CA ILE A 152 10.12 -6.18 1.66
C ILE A 152 9.25 -5.05 1.09
N ASN A 153 8.04 -5.38 0.66
CA ASN A 153 7.07 -4.38 0.24
C ASN A 153 6.10 -4.03 1.39
N THR A 154 6.28 -2.86 2.01
CA THR A 154 5.40 -2.35 3.09
C THR A 154 4.06 -1.82 2.58
N GLY A 155 3.97 -1.49 1.28
CA GLY A 155 2.71 -1.19 0.60
C GLY A 155 1.95 -2.44 0.13
N ALA A 156 2.57 -3.63 0.22
CA ALA A 156 1.92 -4.87 -0.18
C ALA A 156 0.97 -5.40 0.89
N ASP A 157 -0.31 -5.36 0.55
CA ASP A 157 -1.43 -5.86 1.33
C ASP A 157 -1.66 -7.39 1.09
N ALA A 158 -0.59 -8.20 0.90
CA ALA A 158 -0.60 -9.69 0.83
C ALA A 158 0.81 -10.33 0.91
N VAL A 159 0.97 -11.54 1.50
CA VAL A 159 2.17 -12.37 1.24
C VAL A 159 1.93 -13.07 -0.08
N ILE A 160 2.64 -12.72 -1.14
CA ILE A 160 2.37 -13.25 -2.48
C ILE A 160 3.55 -14.09 -2.95
N VAL A 161 3.29 -15.26 -3.53
CA VAL A 161 4.28 -16.03 -4.31
C VAL A 161 3.87 -16.01 -5.78
N ASN A 162 4.83 -15.79 -6.67
CA ASN A 162 4.57 -15.85 -8.11
C ASN A 162 4.16 -17.28 -8.49
N ARG A 163 3.11 -17.40 -9.31
CA ARG A 163 2.63 -18.69 -9.82
C ARG A 163 3.73 -19.53 -10.49
N LYS A 164 4.68 -18.90 -11.19
CA LYS A 164 5.83 -19.57 -11.82
C LYS A 164 6.68 -20.37 -10.80
N ILE A 165 6.92 -19.85 -9.60
CA ILE A 165 7.64 -20.54 -8.52
C ILE A 165 6.86 -21.80 -8.10
N VAL A 166 5.55 -21.66 -7.91
CA VAL A 166 4.66 -22.75 -7.46
C VAL A 166 4.67 -23.90 -8.47
N GLU A 167 4.61 -23.57 -9.77
CA GLU A 167 4.64 -24.55 -10.86
C GLU A 167 6.04 -25.17 -11.03
N ARG A 168 7.12 -24.35 -11.09
CA ARG A 168 8.52 -24.81 -11.26
C ARG A 168 8.93 -25.82 -10.18
N TYR A 169 8.63 -25.55 -8.91
CA TYR A 169 8.99 -26.43 -7.80
C TYR A 169 7.87 -27.43 -7.44
N ASN A 170 6.77 -27.45 -8.20
CA ASN A 170 5.57 -28.28 -7.96
C ASN A 170 5.14 -28.23 -6.47
N LEU A 171 4.94 -27.02 -5.95
CA LEU A 171 4.62 -26.80 -4.53
C LEU A 171 3.16 -27.17 -4.25
N PRO A 172 2.87 -27.87 -3.13
CA PRO A 172 1.50 -28.19 -2.76
C PRO A 172 0.70 -26.90 -2.48
N ILE A 173 -0.43 -26.77 -3.19
CA ILE A 173 -1.36 -25.65 -3.05
C ILE A 173 -2.64 -26.07 -2.32
N VAL A 174 -3.15 -25.16 -1.50
CA VAL A 174 -4.42 -25.27 -0.78
C VAL A 174 -5.40 -24.27 -1.39
N ARG A 175 -6.59 -24.73 -1.78
CA ARG A 175 -7.65 -23.87 -2.30
C ARG A 175 -8.26 -23.02 -1.18
N LEU A 176 -8.44 -21.72 -1.44
CA LEU A 176 -9.02 -20.81 -0.46
C LEU A 176 -10.54 -21.07 -0.31
N PRO A 177 -11.09 -21.05 0.92
CA PRO A 177 -12.54 -21.13 1.14
C PRO A 177 -13.32 -19.97 0.51
N LYS A 178 -12.65 -18.83 0.30
CA LYS A 178 -13.19 -17.65 -0.38
C LYS A 178 -12.11 -17.04 -1.27
N THR A 179 -12.46 -16.71 -2.50
CA THR A 179 -11.58 -16.01 -3.43
C THR A 179 -11.30 -14.58 -2.97
N LEU A 180 -10.08 -14.11 -3.20
CA LEU A 180 -9.65 -12.75 -2.87
C LEU A 180 -9.44 -11.96 -4.16
N THR A 181 -9.98 -10.74 -4.25
CA THR A 181 -9.65 -9.84 -5.36
C THR A 181 -8.26 -9.26 -5.14
N PHE A 182 -7.35 -9.42 -6.11
CA PHE A 182 -6.03 -8.82 -6.05
C PHE A 182 -6.03 -7.51 -6.83
N ARG A 183 -5.62 -6.41 -6.18
CA ARG A 183 -5.45 -5.10 -6.78
C ARG A 183 -3.98 -4.69 -6.74
N ASN A 184 -3.55 -4.02 -7.80
CA ASN A 184 -2.24 -3.41 -7.89
C ASN A 184 -2.23 -2.07 -7.11
N ALA A 185 -1.06 -1.43 -7.01
CA ALA A 185 -0.89 -0.18 -6.25
C ALA A 185 -1.66 1.03 -6.82
N ASP A 186 -2.15 0.95 -8.06
CA ASP A 186 -2.98 1.96 -8.75
C ASP A 186 -4.49 1.66 -8.65
N ASP A 187 -4.89 0.76 -7.74
CA ASP A 187 -6.24 0.21 -7.58
C ASP A 187 -6.78 -0.59 -8.78
N SER A 188 -6.00 -0.78 -9.86
CA SER A 188 -6.39 -1.67 -10.96
C SER A 188 -6.49 -3.12 -10.48
N VAL A 189 -7.38 -3.90 -11.09
CA VAL A 189 -7.46 -5.34 -10.82
C VAL A 189 -6.27 -6.02 -11.52
N ASN A 190 -5.54 -6.87 -10.80
CA ASN A 190 -4.41 -7.61 -11.35
C ASN A 190 -4.83 -8.49 -12.54
N LYS A 191 -3.91 -8.79 -13.48
CA LYS A 191 -4.19 -9.59 -14.70
C LYS A 191 -4.87 -10.93 -14.41
N MET A 192 -4.53 -11.58 -13.29
CA MET A 192 -5.11 -12.87 -12.86
C MET A 192 -6.52 -12.72 -12.22
N GLY A 193 -6.98 -11.48 -11.96
CA GLY A 193 -8.30 -11.15 -11.42
C GLY A 193 -8.48 -11.45 -9.92
N THR A 194 -8.42 -12.73 -9.56
CA THR A 194 -8.68 -13.21 -8.19
C THR A 194 -7.73 -14.32 -7.76
N ILE A 195 -7.18 -14.18 -6.56
CA ILE A 195 -6.42 -15.22 -5.87
C ILE A 195 -7.39 -16.29 -5.38
N THR A 196 -7.10 -17.53 -5.77
CA THR A 196 -7.92 -18.73 -5.51
C THR A 196 -7.22 -19.77 -4.64
N HIS A 197 -5.89 -19.69 -4.53
CA HIS A 197 -5.03 -20.67 -3.87
C HIS A 197 -3.95 -20.01 -3.01
N ARG A 198 -3.43 -20.76 -2.04
CA ARG A 198 -2.23 -20.43 -1.26
C ARG A 198 -1.31 -21.64 -1.12
N VAL A 199 -0.03 -21.39 -0.87
CA VAL A 199 0.94 -22.35 -0.36
C VAL A 199 1.06 -22.12 1.16
N GLU A 200 1.18 -23.19 1.94
CA GLU A 200 1.36 -23.13 3.40
C GLU A 200 2.70 -23.73 3.79
N GLY A 201 3.41 -23.09 4.73
CA GLY A 201 4.72 -23.57 5.17
C GLY A 201 5.45 -22.61 6.08
N THR A 202 6.78 -22.60 6.00
CA THR A 202 7.64 -21.74 6.84
C THR A 202 8.68 -21.01 5.97
N PHE A 203 8.77 -19.69 6.11
CA PHE A 203 9.89 -18.92 5.56
C PHE A 203 11.05 -18.93 6.57
N ASN A 204 12.21 -19.45 6.17
CA ASN A 204 13.40 -19.53 6.99
C ASN A 204 14.37 -18.42 6.60
N ILE A 205 14.68 -17.51 7.53
CA ILE A 205 15.60 -16.38 7.33
C ILE A 205 16.59 -16.35 8.50
N ASN A 206 17.90 -16.42 8.25
CA ASN A 206 18.94 -16.33 9.28
C ASN A 206 18.66 -17.23 10.51
N GLY A 207 18.29 -18.49 10.25
CA GLY A 207 17.90 -19.48 11.27
C GLY A 207 16.52 -19.28 11.92
N LYS A 208 15.84 -18.15 11.72
CA LYS A 208 14.48 -17.88 12.23
C LYS A 208 13.44 -18.51 11.31
N LYS A 209 12.49 -19.22 11.92
CA LYS A 209 11.37 -19.91 11.25
C LYS A 209 10.11 -19.04 11.36
N LEU A 210 9.56 -18.62 10.23
CA LEU A 210 8.34 -17.81 10.14
C LEU A 210 7.21 -18.59 9.46
N PRO A 211 6.24 -19.16 10.20
CA PRO A 211 5.07 -19.79 9.60
C PRO A 211 4.34 -18.81 8.67
N THR A 212 4.20 -19.18 7.40
CA THR A 212 3.80 -18.26 6.33
C THR A 212 2.76 -18.91 5.41
N ASN A 213 1.76 -18.12 5.02
CA ASN A 213 0.77 -18.45 4.02
C ASN A 213 1.04 -17.58 2.79
N TRP A 214 1.57 -18.16 1.71
CA TRP A 214 1.85 -17.43 0.48
C TRP A 214 0.67 -17.55 -0.48
N TYR A 215 0.00 -16.44 -0.76
CA TYR A 215 -1.08 -16.37 -1.73
C TYR A 215 -0.52 -16.46 -3.15
N VAL A 216 -1.07 -17.34 -3.97
CA VAL A 216 -0.57 -17.55 -5.34
C VAL A 216 -1.17 -16.49 -6.27
N ALA A 217 -0.33 -15.69 -6.92
CA ALA A 217 -0.77 -14.72 -7.92
C ALA A 217 0.27 -14.49 -9.02
N ASP A 218 -0.20 -14.00 -10.17
CA ASP A 218 0.68 -13.49 -11.22
C ASP A 218 1.13 -12.06 -10.84
N ILE A 219 2.39 -11.97 -10.39
CA ILE A 219 3.08 -10.70 -10.18
C ILE A 219 3.75 -10.37 -11.51
N GLY A 220 3.32 -9.25 -12.12
CA GLY A 220 3.98 -8.65 -13.28
C GLY A 220 5.11 -7.74 -12.83
#